data_AF-A0A9X5SC06-F1
#
_entry.id   AF-A0A9X5SC06-F1
#
_cell.length_a   1.000
_cell.length_b   1.000
_cell.length_c   1.000
_cell.angle_alpha   90.00
_cell.angle_beta   90.00
_cell.angle_gamma   90.00
#
_symmetry.space_group_name_H-M   'P 1'
#
loop_
_entity.id
_entity.type
_entity.pdbx_description
1 polymer ?
#
loop_
_entity_poly.entity_id
_entity_poly.type
_entity_poly.pdbx_seq_one_letter_code
_entity_poly.pdbx_strand_id
1 'polypeptide(L)'
;MNHKETIWRDAFGLDDLSEIDGNFLLAIAAAKKEFDGYSQGKWDLKNYIIWLRISENREFVSISFIPKTDEMVGGIFFEIPCGGLYKYGRGYQFYYRLEDTELLEVTGMR
;
A
#
# COMPACT_ATOMS: atom_id res chain seq x y z
N MET A 1 -32.41 -1.46 -19.56
CA MET A 1 -31.02 -1.22 -19.14
C MET A 1 -30.70 0.23 -19.42
N ASN A 2 -30.45 1.02 -18.38
CA ASN A 2 -30.27 2.46 -18.51
C ASN A 2 -28.82 2.74 -18.93
N HIS A 3 -28.60 3.60 -19.92
CA HIS A 3 -27.29 3.84 -20.57
C HIS A 3 -26.17 4.33 -19.61
N LYS A 4 -26.50 4.64 -18.35
CA LYS A 4 -25.57 5.05 -17.30
C LYS A 4 -24.85 3.91 -16.59
N GLU A 5 -25.27 2.65 -16.73
CA GLU A 5 -24.73 1.53 -15.94
C GLU A 5 -23.46 0.88 -16.51
N THR A 6 -23.02 1.25 -17.73
CA THR A 6 -21.92 0.55 -18.43
C THR A 6 -20.58 1.31 -18.47
N ILE A 7 -20.58 2.61 -18.20
CA ILE A 7 -19.38 3.49 -18.36
C ILE A 7 -18.19 3.01 -17.54
N TRP A 8 -18.41 2.43 -16.36
CA TRP A 8 -17.33 1.98 -15.49
C TRP A 8 -16.63 0.72 -16.01
N ARG A 9 -17.31 -0.13 -16.80
CA ARG A 9 -16.68 -1.34 -17.39
C ARG A 9 -15.74 -0.99 -18.52
N ASP A 10 -16.13 0.00 -19.33
CA ASP A 10 -15.31 0.49 -20.45
C ASP A 10 -14.01 1.15 -19.95
N ALA A 11 -13.95 1.57 -18.68
CA ALA A 11 -12.74 2.10 -18.06
C ALA A 11 -11.61 1.06 -17.89
N PHE A 12 -11.93 -0.25 -17.93
CA PHE A 12 -10.95 -1.35 -17.81
C PHE A 12 -10.40 -1.81 -19.16
N GLY A 13 -10.72 -1.12 -20.26
CA GLY A 13 -10.31 -1.51 -21.62
C GLY A 13 -8.82 -1.33 -21.94
N LEU A 14 -8.04 -0.72 -21.04
CA LEU A 14 -6.63 -0.34 -21.26
C LEU A 14 -5.68 -0.74 -20.12
N ASP A 15 -6.11 -1.57 -19.17
CA ASP A 15 -5.29 -1.86 -17.99
C ASP A 15 -4.20 -2.91 -18.28
N ASP A 16 -2.96 -2.58 -17.90
CA ASP A 16 -1.84 -3.53 -17.83
C ASP A 16 -2.18 -4.63 -16.82
N LEU A 17 -2.57 -5.80 -17.32
CA LEU A 17 -2.88 -6.97 -16.51
C LEU A 17 -1.60 -7.51 -15.86
N SER A 18 -1.51 -7.39 -14.54
CA SER A 18 -0.53 -8.11 -13.73
C SER A 18 -1.17 -9.37 -13.16
N GLU A 19 -0.68 -10.54 -13.55
CA GLU A 19 -1.07 -11.81 -12.95
C GLU A 19 -0.55 -11.87 -11.50
N ILE A 20 -1.47 -12.05 -10.55
CA ILE A 20 -1.18 -12.29 -9.13
C ILE A 20 -1.88 -13.57 -8.68
N ASP A 21 -1.21 -14.37 -7.87
CA ASP A 21 -1.81 -15.53 -7.21
C ASP A 21 -2.37 -15.21 -5.81
N GLY A 22 -2.93 -16.21 -5.13
CA GLY A 22 -3.51 -16.05 -3.80
C GLY A 22 -2.51 -15.62 -2.73
N ASN A 23 -1.22 -15.92 -2.87
CA ASN A 23 -0.20 -15.59 -1.87
C ASN A 23 0.02 -14.07 -1.78
N PHE A 24 -0.14 -13.35 -2.88
CA PHE A 24 -0.11 -11.88 -2.87
C PHE A 24 -1.25 -11.29 -2.04
N LEU A 25 -2.46 -11.87 -2.13
CA LEU A 25 -3.60 -11.42 -1.32
C LEU A 25 -3.37 -11.69 0.17
N LEU A 26 -2.75 -12.84 0.50
CA LEU A 26 -2.38 -13.18 1.87
C LEU A 26 -1.32 -12.21 2.42
N ALA A 27 -0.31 -11.86 1.63
CA ALA A 27 0.70 -10.88 2.01
C ALA A 27 0.10 -9.48 2.23
N ILE A 28 -0.86 -9.04 1.40
CA ILE A 28 -1.60 -7.78 1.61
C ILE A 28 -2.36 -7.81 2.93
N ALA A 29 -3.05 -8.90 3.22
CA ALA A 29 -3.79 -9.07 4.48
C ALA A 29 -2.84 -9.05 5.70
N ALA A 30 -1.68 -9.73 5.60
CA ALA A 30 -0.65 -9.74 6.64
C ALA A 30 -0.07 -8.33 6.86
N ALA A 31 0.30 -7.63 5.79
CA ALA A 31 0.82 -6.27 5.86
C ALA A 31 -0.18 -5.31 6.50
N LYS A 32 -1.47 -5.45 6.18
CA LYS A 32 -2.52 -4.67 6.85
C LYS A 32 -2.58 -4.97 8.35
N LYS A 33 -2.50 -6.24 8.75
CA LYS A 33 -2.51 -6.62 10.17
C LYS A 33 -1.33 -6.02 10.93
N GLU A 34 -0.14 -6.07 10.34
CA GLU A 34 1.05 -5.42 10.92
C GLU A 34 0.85 -3.91 11.04
N PHE A 35 0.39 -3.25 9.97
CA PHE A 35 0.08 -1.82 9.98
C PHE A 35 -0.96 -1.43 11.04
N ASP A 36 -2.00 -2.23 11.24
CA ASP A 36 -3.00 -2.02 12.29
C ASP A 36 -2.37 -2.09 13.69
N GLY A 37 -1.34 -2.92 13.88
CA GLY A 37 -0.52 -2.98 15.10
C GLY A 37 0.26 -1.69 15.36
N TYR A 38 0.96 -1.16 14.35
CA TYR A 38 1.70 0.09 14.47
C TYR A 38 0.79 1.31 14.67
N SER A 39 -0.30 1.38 13.92
CA SER A 39 -1.27 2.46 14.00
C SER A 39 -2.15 2.39 15.26
N GLN A 40 -2.15 1.25 15.97
CA GLN A 40 -3.09 0.94 17.04
C GLN A 40 -4.55 1.11 16.61
N GLY A 41 -4.84 0.89 15.31
CA GLY A 41 -6.15 1.12 14.70
C GLY A 41 -6.59 2.58 14.61
N LYS A 42 -5.70 3.55 14.87
CA LYS A 42 -6.04 4.99 14.89
C LYS A 42 -5.87 5.67 13.53
N TRP A 43 -5.14 5.06 12.61
CA TRP A 43 -4.84 5.65 11.30
C TRP A 43 -5.76 5.07 10.23
N ASP A 44 -6.62 5.91 9.65
CA ASP A 44 -7.54 5.50 8.59
C ASP A 44 -6.78 5.28 7.27
N LEU A 45 -6.82 4.05 6.75
CA LEU A 45 -6.21 3.66 5.47
C LEU A 45 -6.68 4.52 4.28
N LYS A 46 -7.84 5.18 4.33
CA LYS A 46 -8.27 6.11 3.29
C LYS A 46 -7.30 7.28 3.09
N ASN A 47 -6.53 7.59 4.13
CA ASN A 47 -5.50 8.63 4.11
C ASN A 47 -4.15 8.10 3.63
N TYR A 48 -4.08 6.89 3.07
CA TYR A 48 -2.84 6.28 2.60
C TYR A 48 -2.92 5.92 1.11
N ILE A 49 -1.77 5.97 0.45
CA ILE A 49 -1.49 5.36 -0.85
C ILE A 49 -0.83 4.01 -0.56
N ILE A 50 -1.30 2.96 -1.21
CA ILE A 50 -0.73 1.62 -1.07
C ILE A 50 0.07 1.30 -2.33
N TRP A 51 1.37 1.05 -2.17
CA TRP A 51 2.24 0.59 -3.26
C TRP A 51 2.60 -0.88 -3.08
N LEU A 52 2.49 -1.60 -4.19
CA LEU A 52 2.81 -3.02 -4.29
C LEU A 52 3.97 -3.16 -5.27
N ARG A 53 5.03 -3.84 -4.84
CA ARG A 53 6.15 -4.20 -5.73
C ARG A 53 6.45 -5.68 -5.56
N ILE A 54 6.53 -6.36 -6.68
CA ILE A 54 6.83 -7.80 -6.77
C ILE A 54 8.28 -7.91 -7.26
N SER A 55 9.08 -8.79 -6.65
CA SER A 55 10.43 -9.06 -7.13
C SER A 55 10.39 -9.77 -8.49
N GLU A 56 11.46 -9.67 -9.29
CA GLU A 56 11.52 -10.29 -10.61
C GLU A 56 11.33 -11.81 -10.58
N ASN A 57 11.86 -12.46 -9.53
CA ASN A 57 11.69 -13.89 -9.30
C ASN A 57 10.34 -14.27 -8.66
N ARG A 58 9.47 -13.29 -8.36
CA ARG A 58 8.16 -13.46 -7.73
C ARG A 58 8.17 -14.19 -6.37
N GLU A 59 9.32 -14.27 -5.71
CA GLU A 59 9.43 -14.87 -4.37
C GLU A 59 9.14 -13.86 -3.26
N PHE A 60 9.27 -12.57 -3.56
CA PHE A 60 9.17 -11.50 -2.58
C PHE A 60 8.19 -10.43 -3.01
N VAL A 61 7.53 -9.83 -2.02
CA VAL A 61 6.68 -8.66 -2.21
C VAL A 61 7.03 -7.59 -1.19
N SER A 62 7.06 -6.33 -1.64
CA SER A 62 7.08 -5.18 -0.74
C SER A 62 5.75 -4.44 -0.82
N ILE A 63 5.17 -4.16 0.35
CA ILE A 63 3.88 -3.49 0.49
C ILE A 63 4.12 -2.23 1.31
N SER A 64 3.87 -1.06 0.72
CA SER A 64 4.05 0.23 1.37
C SER A 64 2.73 0.91 1.65
N PHE A 65 2.57 1.40 2.87
CA PHE A 65 1.48 2.30 3.27
C PHE A 65 2.08 3.69 3.43
N ILE A 66 1.82 4.58 2.47
CA ILE A 66 2.37 5.93 2.41
C ILE A 66 1.25 6.92 2.75
N PRO A 67 1.35 7.73 3.82
CA PRO A 67 0.31 8.71 4.12
C PRO A 67 0.20 9.71 2.96
N LYS A 68 -1.04 10.04 2.58
CA LYS A 68 -1.34 11.07 1.58
C LYS A 68 -0.92 12.41 2.15
N THR A 69 0.05 13.06 1.52
CA THR A 69 0.52 14.39 1.91
C THR A 69 0.17 15.37 0.80
N ASP A 70 -0.14 16.61 1.18
CA ASP A 70 -0.37 17.71 0.24
C ASP A 70 0.96 18.37 -0.21
N GLU A 71 2.08 17.94 0.38
CA GLU A 71 3.43 18.50 0.16
C GLU A 71 4.31 17.53 -0.61
N MET A 72 4.61 17.88 -1.87
CA MET A 72 5.64 17.19 -2.64
C MET A 72 6.97 17.93 -2.51
N VAL A 73 7.99 17.25 -1.98
CA VAL A 73 9.37 17.76 -1.98
C VAL A 73 10.17 16.96 -3.01
N GLY A 74 10.52 17.60 -4.13
CA GLY A 74 11.32 16.96 -5.18
C GLY A 74 10.65 15.79 -5.90
N GLY A 75 9.31 15.77 -6.00
CA GLY A 75 8.57 14.68 -6.65
C GLY A 75 8.25 13.49 -5.74
N ILE A 76 8.63 13.56 -4.46
CA ILE A 76 8.35 12.54 -3.45
C ILE A 76 7.31 13.11 -2.47
N PHE A 77 6.28 12.32 -2.17
CA PHE A 77 5.32 12.66 -1.12
C PHE A 77 6.05 12.58 0.22
N PHE A 78 6.18 13.71 0.89
CA PHE A 78 6.83 13.81 2.19
C PHE A 78 5.91 14.58 3.12
N GLU A 79 5.81 14.14 4.38
CA GLU A 79 5.10 14.89 5.41
C GLU A 79 6.14 15.44 6.38
N ILE A 80 6.22 16.76 6.52
CA ILE A 80 7.05 17.37 7.55
C ILE A 80 6.23 17.37 8.86
N PRO A 81 6.58 16.55 9.86
CA PRO A 81 5.81 16.49 11.09
C PRO A 81 5.82 17.84 11.81
N CYS A 82 4.65 18.43 12.04
CA CYS A 82 4.52 19.66 12.81
C CYS A 82 4.58 19.33 14.30
N GLY A 83 5.66 19.75 14.98
CA GLY A 83 5.88 19.43 16.40
C GLY A 83 6.07 17.93 16.67
N GLY A 84 6.53 17.16 15.68
CA GLY A 84 6.75 15.70 15.80
C GLY A 84 5.51 14.84 15.57
N LEU A 85 4.36 15.45 15.23
CA LEU A 85 3.12 14.75 14.91
C LEU A 85 2.88 14.73 13.40
N TYR A 86 2.61 13.54 12.88
CA TYR A 86 2.15 13.32 11.52
C TYR A 86 0.61 13.40 11.50
N LYS A 87 0.03 14.15 10.56
CA LYS A 87 -1.40 14.40 10.36
C LYS A 87 -2.19 13.11 10.20
N TYR A 88 -1.65 12.15 9.43
CA TYR A 88 -2.30 10.87 9.18
C TYR A 88 -1.58 9.66 9.77
N GLY A 89 -0.44 9.88 10.42
CA GLY A 89 0.43 8.83 10.93
C GLY A 89 1.67 8.63 10.07
N ARG A 90 2.52 7.67 10.44
CA ARG A 90 3.76 7.39 9.70
C ARG A 90 3.52 6.44 8.53
N GLY A 91 4.40 6.51 7.54
CA GLY A 91 4.45 5.52 6.48
C GLY A 91 5.27 4.30 6.89
N TYR A 92 4.91 3.14 6.35
CA TYR A 92 5.61 1.88 6.61
C TYR A 92 5.73 1.07 5.33
N GLN A 93 6.88 0.40 5.18
CA GLN A 93 7.12 -0.61 4.15
C GLN A 93 7.32 -1.96 4.81
N PHE A 94 6.63 -2.97 4.29
CA PHE A 94 6.71 -4.35 4.76
C PHE A 94 7.25 -5.22 3.64
N TYR A 95 8.22 -6.07 3.96
CA TYR A 95 8.82 -7.01 3.01
C TYR A 95 8.47 -8.44 3.42
N TYR A 96 7.93 -9.20 2.48
CA TYR A 96 7.48 -10.56 2.71
C TYR A 96 8.12 -11.54 1.72
N ARG A 97 8.39 -12.75 2.19
CA ARG A 97 8.49 -13.94 1.34
C ARG A 97 7.08 -14.47 1.05
N LEU A 98 6.79 -14.81 -0.20
CA LEU A 98 5.44 -15.20 -0.61
C LEU A 98 5.08 -16.65 -0.33
N GLU A 99 6.07 -17.57 -0.29
CA GLU A 99 5.84 -19.01 -0.08
C GLU A 99 5.00 -19.32 1.16
N ASP A 100 5.25 -18.60 2.25
CA ASP A 100 4.65 -18.80 3.57
C ASP A 100 4.15 -17.50 4.22
N THR A 101 4.22 -16.38 3.49
CA THR A 101 3.91 -15.04 4.02
C THR A 101 4.81 -14.67 5.22
N GLU A 102 6.06 -15.12 5.23
CA GLU A 102 7.06 -14.72 6.22
C GLU A 102 7.37 -13.21 6.10
N LEU A 103 7.20 -12.48 7.20
CA LEU A 103 7.63 -11.09 7.30
C LEU A 103 9.15 -11.04 7.49
N LEU A 104 9.85 -10.49 6.50
CA LEU A 104 11.31 -10.39 6.49
C LEU A 104 11.80 -9.09 7.15
N GLU A 105 11.15 -7.97 6.84
CA GLU A 105 11.58 -6.66 7.31
C GLU A 105 10.40 -5.67 7.37
N VAL A 106 10.49 -4.73 8.32
CA VAL A 106 9.62 -3.55 8.41
C VAL A 106 10.47 -2.29 8.45
N THR A 107 10.21 -1.37 7.52
CA THR A 107 10.92 -0.10 7.43
C THR A 107 9.94 1.05 7.63
N GLY A 108 10.19 1.88 8.65
CA GLY A 108 9.46 3.13 8.83
C GLY A 108 9.91 4.17 7.78
N MET A 109 8.96 4.77 7.08
CA MET A 109 9.22 5.88 6.17
C MET A 109 9.31 7.18 6.97
N ARG A 110 10.39 7.94 6.75
CA ARG A 110 10.61 9.22 7.42
C ARG A 110 9.76 10.32 6.82
#